data_AF-A0A933IBB8-F1
#
_entry.id   AF-A0A933IBB8-F1
#
_cell.length_a   1.000
_cell.length_b   1.000
_cell.length_c   1.000
_cell.angle_alpha   90.00
_cell.angle_beta   90.00
_cell.angle_gamma   90.00
#
_symmetry.space_group_name_H-M   'P 1'
#
loop_
_entity.id
_entity.type
_entity.pdbx_description
1 polymer ?
#
loop_
_entity_poly.entity_id
_entity_poly.type
_entity_poly.pdbx_seq_one_letter_code
_entity_poly.pdbx_strand_id
1 'polypeptide(L)'
;MHATKPFAGIKNAELKTSRSWAIKEALRHFWAYSYTKCAEKYFNAWYFWATHSRLKPIIEAAKTLKRHLANLLTYIKHRITNATSEGINSKIQTIKLMACGYRNRKHYKVAIYFHCGGLDLYPRAATA
;
A
#
# COMPACT_ATOMS: atom_id res chain seq x y z
N MET A 1 -5.34 -39.30 34.51
CA MET A 1 -5.20 -38.74 33.15
C MET A 1 -5.64 -37.27 33.17
N HIS A 2 -4.74 -36.33 33.49
CA HIS A 2 -5.07 -34.91 33.53
C HIS A 2 -4.87 -34.25 32.17
N ALA A 3 -5.91 -33.57 31.70
CA ALA A 3 -5.99 -32.92 30.40
C ALA A 3 -4.99 -31.76 30.27
N THR A 4 -3.93 -31.96 29.50
CA THR A 4 -2.97 -30.93 29.02
C THR A 4 -3.60 -30.06 27.94
N LYS A 5 -4.60 -29.23 28.28
CA LYS A 5 -5.28 -28.36 27.28
C LYS A 5 -5.39 -26.83 27.50
N PRO A 6 -4.74 -26.13 28.47
CA PRO A 6 -4.83 -24.66 28.46
C PRO A 6 -3.80 -23.93 27.57
N PHE A 7 -2.62 -24.51 27.32
CA PHE A 7 -1.50 -23.76 26.70
C PHE A 7 -1.31 -23.97 25.18
N ALA A 8 -2.01 -24.93 24.58
CA ALA A 8 -1.88 -25.23 23.16
C ALA A 8 -2.45 -24.13 22.24
N GLY A 9 -3.46 -23.38 22.71
CA GLY A 9 -4.08 -22.29 21.95
C GLY A 9 -3.18 -21.06 21.80
N ILE A 10 -2.53 -20.65 22.89
CA ILE A 10 -1.66 -19.47 22.94
C ILE A 10 -0.35 -19.72 22.18
N LYS A 11 0.26 -20.90 22.36
CA LYS A 11 1.47 -21.29 21.63
C LYS A 11 1.26 -21.31 20.12
N ASN A 12 0.08 -21.78 19.66
CA ASN A 12 -0.29 -21.73 18.25
C ASN A 12 -0.61 -20.31 17.75
N ALA A 13 -1.13 -19.42 18.60
CA ALA A 13 -1.35 -18.02 18.25
C ALA A 13 -0.02 -17.29 18.01
N GLU A 14 0.97 -17.46 18.88
CA GLU A 14 2.33 -16.91 18.70
C GLU A 14 3.03 -17.48 17.46
N LEU A 15 2.87 -18.79 17.17
CA LEU A 15 3.45 -19.42 15.98
C LEU A 15 2.80 -18.96 14.66
N LYS A 16 1.50 -18.65 14.68
CA LYS A 16 0.81 -18.09 13.50
C LYS A 16 1.27 -16.66 13.25
N THR A 17 1.38 -15.84 14.29
CA THR A 17 1.85 -14.45 14.18
C THR A 17 3.30 -14.38 13.72
N SER A 18 4.20 -15.15 14.32
CA SER A 18 5.62 -15.18 13.91
C SER A 18 5.79 -15.66 12.47
N ARG A 19 5.05 -16.70 12.05
CA ARG A 19 5.04 -17.16 10.65
C ARG A 19 4.50 -16.10 9.70
N SER A 20 3.41 -15.42 10.08
CA SER A 20 2.84 -14.33 9.27
C SER A 20 3.84 -13.19 9.10
N TRP A 21 4.51 -12.83 10.19
CA TRP A 21 5.54 -11.80 10.20
C TRP A 21 6.72 -12.16 9.29
N ALA A 22 7.24 -13.40 9.40
CA ALA A 22 8.32 -13.86 8.54
C ALA A 22 7.94 -13.83 7.05
N ILE A 23 6.70 -14.22 6.71
CA ILE A 23 6.20 -14.16 5.32
C ILE A 23 6.13 -12.73 4.81
N LYS A 24 5.59 -11.82 5.62
CA LYS A 24 5.53 -10.40 5.30
C LYS A 24 6.92 -9.79 5.16
N GLU A 25 7.86 -10.16 6.04
CA GLU A 25 9.20 -9.58 6.06
C GLU A 25 10.02 -10.05 4.88
N ALA A 26 9.95 -11.35 4.55
CA ALA A 26 10.56 -11.89 3.34
C ALA A 26 10.11 -11.14 2.08
N LEU A 27 8.80 -10.86 1.97
CA LEU A 27 8.27 -10.14 0.82
C LEU A 27 8.97 -8.79 0.61
N ARG A 28 9.46 -8.09 1.64
CA ARG A 28 10.14 -6.79 1.50
C ARG A 28 11.35 -6.83 0.56
N HIS A 29 12.05 -7.97 0.48
CA HIS A 29 13.18 -8.14 -0.42
C HIS A 29 12.77 -8.08 -1.89
N PHE A 30 11.50 -8.37 -2.22
CA PHE A 30 10.98 -8.26 -3.59
C PHE A 30 11.18 -6.87 -4.19
N TRP A 31 11.01 -5.80 -3.40
CA TRP A 31 11.19 -4.42 -3.87
C TRP A 31 12.66 -3.98 -3.95
N ALA A 32 13.61 -4.81 -3.49
CA ALA A 32 15.04 -4.51 -3.64
C ALA A 32 15.58 -4.91 -5.04
N TYR A 33 14.86 -5.76 -5.77
CA TYR A 33 15.28 -6.18 -7.11
C TYR A 33 15.18 -5.04 -8.12
N SER A 34 16.12 -4.97 -9.06
CA SER A 34 16.10 -4.08 -10.24
C SER A 34 15.78 -4.84 -11.53
N TYR A 35 16.06 -6.14 -11.58
CA TYR A 35 15.83 -6.99 -12.74
C TYR A 35 14.53 -7.79 -12.62
N THR A 36 13.65 -7.62 -13.61
CA THR A 36 12.27 -8.15 -13.58
C THR A 36 12.21 -9.67 -13.51
N LYS A 37 13.02 -10.40 -14.28
CA LYS A 37 12.98 -11.88 -14.25
C LYS A 37 13.45 -12.45 -12.90
N CYS A 38 14.46 -11.82 -12.27
CA CYS A 38 14.91 -12.22 -10.93
C CYS A 38 13.82 -11.95 -9.89
N ALA A 39 13.17 -10.79 -9.97
CA ALA A 39 12.06 -10.46 -9.09
C ALA A 39 10.88 -11.41 -9.25
N GLU A 40 10.53 -11.78 -10.48
CA GLU A 40 9.46 -12.73 -10.77
C GLU A 40 9.77 -14.13 -10.22
N LYS A 41 11.00 -14.62 -10.42
CA LYS A 41 11.45 -15.90 -9.86
C LYS A 41 11.35 -15.88 -8.32
N TYR A 42 11.84 -14.82 -7.70
CA TYR A 42 11.75 -14.62 -6.25
C TYR A 42 10.29 -14.62 -5.78
N PHE A 43 9.43 -13.85 -6.46
CA PHE A 43 8.02 -13.76 -6.14
C PHE A 43 7.31 -15.11 -6.23
N ASN A 44 7.59 -15.91 -7.25
CA ASN A 44 6.98 -17.24 -7.40
C ASN A 44 7.38 -18.18 -6.26
N ALA A 45 8.63 -18.17 -5.82
CA ALA A 45 9.10 -18.94 -4.66
C ALA A 45 8.42 -18.47 -3.37
N TRP A 46 8.37 -17.15 -3.15
CA TRP A 46 7.68 -16.55 -2.01
C TRP A 46 6.16 -16.86 -2.03
N TYR A 47 5.52 -16.78 -3.19
CA TYR A 47 4.09 -17.05 -3.37
C TYR A 47 3.75 -18.49 -3.02
N PHE A 48 4.57 -19.45 -3.46
CA PHE A 48 4.41 -20.85 -3.07
C PHE A 48 4.47 -21.01 -1.54
N TRP A 49 5.45 -20.41 -0.89
CA TRP A 49 5.56 -20.46 0.57
C TRP A 49 4.36 -19.77 1.28
N ALA A 50 3.95 -18.60 0.82
CA ALA A 50 2.83 -17.85 1.38
C ALA A 50 1.50 -18.61 1.26
N THR A 51 1.25 -19.24 0.11
CA THR A 51 0.01 -20.02 -0.14
C THR A 51 -0.06 -21.32 0.67
N HIS A 52 1.09 -21.93 0.98
CA HIS A 52 1.16 -23.16 1.77
C HIS A 52 1.33 -22.92 3.29
N SER A 53 1.30 -21.66 3.73
CA SER A 53 1.46 -21.27 5.14
C SER A 53 0.32 -21.72 6.07
N ARG A 54 -0.82 -22.14 5.48
CA ARG A 54 -2.11 -22.42 6.16
C ARG A 54 -2.72 -21.21 6.89
N LEU A 55 -2.29 -20.00 6.51
CA LEU A 55 -2.79 -18.74 7.07
C LEU A 55 -3.71 -18.07 6.06
N LYS A 56 -5.03 -18.21 6.22
CA LYS A 56 -6.03 -17.67 5.29
C LYS A 56 -5.79 -16.19 4.90
N PRO A 57 -5.47 -15.27 5.83
CA PRO A 57 -5.20 -13.87 5.46
C PRO A 57 -3.98 -13.70 4.54
N ILE A 58 -2.90 -14.46 4.78
CA ILE A 58 -1.69 -14.42 3.96
C ILE A 58 -1.95 -15.03 2.57
N ILE A 59 -2.70 -16.11 2.50
CA ILE A 59 -3.06 -16.77 1.24
C ILE A 59 -3.84 -15.80 0.34
N GLU A 60 -4.84 -15.12 0.90
CA GLU A 60 -5.64 -14.15 0.13
C GLU A 60 -4.79 -12.94 -0.30
N ALA A 61 -3.92 -12.41 0.57
CA ALA A 61 -2.97 -11.36 0.20
C ALA A 61 -2.02 -11.80 -0.94
N ALA A 62 -1.47 -13.02 -0.86
CA ALA A 62 -0.60 -13.57 -1.88
C ALA A 62 -1.32 -13.70 -3.24
N LYS A 63 -2.57 -14.19 -3.25
CA LYS A 63 -3.40 -14.28 -4.48
C LYS A 63 -3.66 -12.91 -5.10
N THR A 64 -3.96 -11.90 -4.27
CA THR A 64 -4.14 -10.52 -4.75
C THR A 64 -2.86 -9.99 -5.38
N LEU A 65 -1.71 -10.19 -4.74
CA LEU A 65 -0.41 -9.79 -5.31
C LEU A 65 -0.11 -10.53 -6.62
N LYS A 66 -0.41 -11.84 -6.71
CA LYS A 66 -0.21 -12.63 -7.93
C LYS A 66 -1.08 -12.11 -9.09
N ARG A 67 -2.33 -11.73 -8.82
CA ARG A 67 -3.24 -11.13 -9.81
C ARG A 67 -2.68 -9.83 -10.39
N HIS A 68 -2.00 -9.04 -9.56
CA HIS A 68 -1.39 -7.77 -9.96
C HIS A 68 0.12 -7.86 -10.25
N LEU A 69 0.67 -9.07 -10.37
CA LEU A 69 2.11 -9.29 -10.51
C LEU A 69 2.70 -8.56 -11.72
N ALA A 70 2.00 -8.53 -12.85
CA ALA A 70 2.45 -7.79 -14.04
C ALA A 70 2.72 -6.32 -13.73
N ASN A 71 1.81 -5.65 -13.01
CA ASN A 71 1.97 -4.24 -12.62
C ASN A 71 3.09 -4.06 -11.58
N LEU A 72 3.25 -5.01 -10.66
CA LEU A 72 4.34 -5.01 -9.69
C LEU A 72 5.72 -5.15 -10.37
N LEU A 73 5.82 -5.99 -11.40
CA LEU A 73 7.05 -6.12 -12.19
C LEU A 73 7.33 -4.87 -13.04
N THR A 74 6.29 -4.22 -13.57
CA THR A 74 6.42 -2.91 -14.23
C THR A 74 6.97 -1.85 -13.27
N TYR A 75 6.50 -1.84 -12.02
CA TYR A 75 7.06 -0.98 -10.97
C TYR A 75 8.54 -1.25 -10.72
N ILE A 76 8.98 -2.50 -10.68
CA ILE A 76 10.40 -2.83 -10.49
C ILE A 76 11.29 -2.26 -11.59
N LYS A 77 10.80 -2.29 -12.84
CA LYS A 77 11.52 -1.77 -14.02
C LYS A 77 11.61 -0.24 -14.02
N HIS A 78 10.50 0.45 -13.71
CA HIS A 78 10.40 1.90 -13.91
C HIS A 78 10.47 2.72 -12.62
N ARG A 79 10.20 2.11 -11.46
CA ARG A 79 10.13 2.73 -10.12
C ARG A 79 9.17 3.93 -10.03
N ILE A 80 8.22 4.02 -10.96
CA ILE A 80 7.19 5.07 -10.96
C ILE A 80 6.14 4.72 -9.92
N THR A 81 6.02 5.54 -8.88
CA THR A 81 4.99 5.40 -7.85
C THR A 81 3.79 6.30 -8.18
N ASN A 82 2.59 5.86 -7.81
CA ASN A 82 1.39 6.71 -7.84
C ASN A 82 1.26 7.57 -6.56
N ALA A 83 2.27 7.57 -5.69
CA ALA A 83 2.21 8.17 -4.36
C ALA A 83 1.92 9.67 -4.42
N THR A 84 2.51 10.40 -5.38
CA THR A 84 2.26 11.83 -5.57
C THR A 84 0.79 12.08 -5.95
N SER A 85 0.24 11.31 -6.88
CA SER A 85 -1.16 11.42 -7.30
C SER A 85 -2.12 11.06 -6.16
N GLU A 86 -1.81 10.03 -5.37
CA GLU A 86 -2.58 9.64 -4.19
C GLU A 86 -2.56 10.72 -3.11
N GLY A 87 -1.41 11.38 -2.90
CA GLY A 87 -1.28 12.52 -2.01
C GLY A 87 -2.18 13.69 -2.43
N ILE A 88 -2.19 14.00 -3.73
CA ILE A 88 -3.09 15.03 -4.29
C ILE A 88 -4.56 14.62 -4.11
N ASN A 89 -4.92 13.37 -4.41
CA ASN A 89 -6.29 12.87 -4.22
C ASN A 89 -6.74 12.93 -2.76
N SER A 90 -5.86 12.57 -1.83
CA SER A 90 -6.13 12.67 -0.39
C SER A 90 -6.37 14.12 0.03
N LYS A 91 -5.54 15.06 -0.44
CA LYS A 91 -5.72 16.50 -0.17
C LYS A 91 -7.05 17.02 -0.73
N ILE A 92 -7.42 16.61 -1.95
CA ILE A 92 -8.70 16.95 -2.56
C ILE A 92 -9.88 16.41 -1.74
N GLN A 93 -9.77 15.18 -1.24
CA GLN A 93 -10.80 14.58 -0.39
C GLN A 93 -10.94 15.31 0.95
N THR A 94 -9.83 15.74 1.56
CA THR A 94 -9.84 16.61 2.75
C THR A 94 -10.55 17.93 2.49
N ILE A 95 -10.27 18.60 1.35
CA ILE A 95 -10.97 19.85 0.97
C ILE A 95 -12.48 19.64 0.87
N LYS A 96 -12.92 18.51 0.31
CA LYS A 96 -14.34 18.16 0.24
C LYS A 96 -14.94 17.92 1.62
N LEU A 97 -14.22 17.22 2.51
CA LEU A 97 -14.68 16.90 3.86
C LEU A 97 -14.80 18.15 4.74
N MET A 98 -13.81 19.04 4.71
CA MET A 98 -13.84 20.30 5.47
C MET A 98 -15.03 21.19 5.10
N ALA A 99 -15.46 21.15 3.83
CA ALA A 99 -16.61 21.90 3.35
C ALA A 99 -17.97 21.20 3.61
N CYS A 100 -17.98 20.03 4.25
CA CYS A 100 -19.17 19.16 4.36
C CYS A 100 -19.81 18.82 3.00
N GLY A 101 -18.98 18.77 1.95
CA GLY A 101 -19.41 18.56 0.57
C GLY A 101 -19.75 19.85 -0.18
N TYR A 102 -19.58 19.82 -1.50
CA TYR A 102 -19.89 20.95 -2.37
C TYR A 102 -21.15 20.65 -3.19
N ARG A 103 -22.14 21.53 -3.10
CA ARG A 103 -23.38 21.43 -3.91
C ARG A 103 -23.15 21.84 -5.37
N ASN A 104 -22.20 22.75 -5.62
CA ASN A 104 -21.85 23.23 -6.96
C ASN A 104 -20.45 22.75 -7.38
N ARG A 105 -20.37 22.02 -8.50
CA ARG A 105 -19.12 21.50 -9.06
C ARG A 105 -18.14 22.61 -9.48
N LYS A 106 -18.62 23.78 -9.90
CA LYS A 106 -17.76 24.94 -10.22
C LYS A 106 -17.01 25.41 -8.97
N HIS A 107 -17.70 25.56 -7.84
CA HIS A 107 -17.08 25.97 -6.57
C HIS A 107 -16.08 24.94 -6.07
N TYR A 108 -16.40 23.65 -6.22
CA TYR A 108 -15.46 22.58 -5.87
C TYR A 108 -14.15 22.66 -6.68
N LYS A 109 -14.24 22.90 -7.99
CA LYS A 109 -13.05 23.09 -8.83
C LYS A 109 -12.23 24.30 -8.40
N VAL A 110 -12.88 25.44 -8.12
CA VAL A 110 -12.20 26.65 -7.64
C VAL A 110 -11.46 26.38 -6.34
N ALA A 111 -12.09 25.69 -5.37
CA ALA A 111 -11.45 25.33 -4.12
C ALA A 111 -10.23 24.41 -4.33
N ILE A 112 -10.33 23.42 -5.23
CA ILE A 112 -9.20 22.57 -5.58
C ILE A 112 -8.05 23.40 -6.16
N TYR A 113 -8.32 24.27 -7.14
CA TYR A 113 -7.27 25.12 -7.72
C TYR A 113 -6.68 26.08 -6.70
N PHE A 114 -7.49 26.63 -5.80
CA PHE A 114 -7.02 27.50 -4.75
C PHE A 114 -6.02 26.80 -3.81
N HIS A 115 -6.32 25.57 -3.38
CA HIS A 115 -5.47 24.84 -2.43
C HIS A 115 -4.35 23.99 -3.06
N CYS A 116 -4.49 23.58 -4.32
CA CYS A 116 -3.56 22.66 -4.99
C CYS A 116 -2.87 23.28 -6.22
N GLY A 117 -3.27 24.48 -6.66
CA GLY A 117 -2.79 25.11 -7.89
C GLY A 117 -1.49 25.89 -7.77
N GLY A 118 -0.87 25.98 -6.58
CA GLY A 118 0.40 26.67 -6.39
C GLY A 118 0.31 28.19 -6.63
N LEU A 119 -0.81 28.80 -6.26
CA LEU A 119 -1.02 30.24 -6.39
C LEU A 119 -0.11 31.01 -5.43
N ASP A 120 0.55 32.06 -5.93
CA ASP A 120 1.22 33.05 -5.10
C ASP A 120 0.17 34.02 -4.56
N LEU A 121 -0.12 33.92 -3.26
CA LEU A 121 -1.11 34.74 -2.57
C LEU A 121 -0.48 35.97 -1.88
N TYR A 122 0.84 36.09 -1.92
CA TYR A 122 1.53 37.22 -1.32
C TYR A 122 1.53 38.41 -2.28
N PRO A 123 1.34 39.64 -1.77
CA PRO A 123 1.50 40.82 -2.59
C PRO A 123 2.95 40.89 -3.08
N ARG A 124 3.13 40.99 -4.40
CA ARG A 124 4.45 41.19 -4.99
C ARG A 124 4.96 42.56 -4.51
N ALA A 125 6.11 42.57 -3.83
CA ALA A 125 6.69 43.82 -3.33
C ALA A 125 6.84 44.81 -4.49
N ALA A 126 6.37 46.04 -4.30
CA ALA A 126 6.58 47.11 -5.27
C ALA A 126 8.09 47.34 -5.38
N THR A 127 8.66 47.02 -6.54
CA THR A 127 10.03 47.41 -6.88
C THR A 127 10.06 48.94 -6.98
N ALA A 128 10.77 49.59 -6.06
CA ALA A 128 11.06 51.02 -6.08
C ALA A 128 12.05 51.37 -7.19
#